data_AF-A0AAU9RCA0-F1
#
_entry.id   AF-A0AAU9RCA0-F1
#
_cell.length_a   1.000
_cell.length_b   1.000
_cell.length_c   1.000
_cell.angle_alpha   90.00
_cell.angle_beta   90.00
_cell.angle_gamma   90.00
#
_symmetry.space_group_name_H-M   'P 1'
#
loop_
_entity.id
_entity.type
_entity.pdbx_description
1 polymer ?
#
loop_
_entity_poly.entity_id
_entity_poly.type
_entity_poly.pdbx_seq_one_letter_code
_entity_poly.pdbx_strand_id
1 'polypeptide(L)'
;MNNVSLAADFMYDAMSRDATASVGYDYILRQSRLRGKIDSNGTTSAHLEERLPIGDGLCCILSAQVDHLKKDYKFGFGVKLVTGYGTEV
;
A
#
# COMPACT_ATOMS: atom_id res chain seq x y z
N MET A 1 15.40 6.34 15.42
CA MET A 1 15.38 4.96 14.87
C MET A 1 13.93 4.53 14.86
N ASN A 2 13.13 5.04 13.91
CA ASN A 2 11.66 4.92 13.95
C ASN A 2 11.19 4.57 12.54
N ASN A 3 11.05 3.27 12.25
CA ASN A 3 10.71 2.74 10.92
C ASN A 3 9.19 2.66 10.67
N VAL A 4 8.41 3.38 11.46
CA VAL A 4 6.94 3.31 11.48
C VAL A 4 6.37 4.70 11.36
N SER A 5 5.54 4.92 10.35
CA SER A 5 4.71 6.11 10.20
C SER A 5 3.26 5.70 10.35
N LEU A 6 2.52 6.42 11.18
CA LEU A 6 1.09 6.27 11.35
C LEU A 6 0.44 7.55 10.83
N ALA A 7 -0.60 7.41 10.03
CA ALA A 7 -1.37 8.53 9.50
C ALA A 7 -2.85 8.29 9.81
N ALA A 8 -3.54 9.32 10.28
CA ALA A 8 -4.99 9.30 10.40
C ALA A 8 -5.51 10.56 9.73
N ASP A 9 -6.47 10.39 8.83
CA ASP A 9 -7.13 11.47 8.11
C ASP A 9 -8.63 11.41 8.42
N PHE A 10 -9.27 12.57 8.47
CA PHE A 10 -10.70 12.67 8.69
C PHE A 10 -11.25 13.69 7.72
N MET A 11 -11.90 13.19 6.67
CA MET A 11 -12.54 14.01 5.65
C MET A 11 -14.02 14.11 5.96
N TYR A 12 -14.52 15.35 6.07
CA TYR A 12 -15.94 15.62 6.23
C TYR A 12 -16.45 16.36 5.01
N ASP A 13 -17.31 15.71 4.23
CA ASP A 13 -17.96 16.34 3.08
C ASP A 13 -19.28 16.98 3.53
N ALA A 14 -19.29 18.31 3.63
CA ALA A 14 -20.46 19.06 4.09
C ALA A 14 -21.64 19.04 3.11
N MET A 15 -21.40 18.74 1.83
CA MET A 15 -22.42 18.71 0.78
C MET A 15 -23.13 17.35 0.71
N SER A 16 -22.40 16.24 0.84
CA SER A 16 -22.99 14.89 0.90
C SER A 16 -23.34 14.46 2.33
N ARG A 17 -22.96 15.23 3.36
CA ARG A 17 -23.03 14.84 4.78
C ARG A 17 -22.30 13.53 5.08
N ASP A 18 -21.32 13.17 4.27
CA ASP A 18 -20.53 11.96 4.42
C ASP A 18 -19.25 12.27 5.19
N ALA A 19 -19.02 11.52 6.26
CA ALA A 19 -17.79 11.58 7.04
C ALA A 19 -16.96 10.33 6.72
N THR A 20 -15.79 10.53 6.11
CA THR A 20 -14.82 9.45 5.86
C THR A 20 -13.63 9.63 6.79
N ALA A 21 -13.54 8.79 7.82
CA ALA A 21 -12.33 8.64 8.60
C ALA A 21 -11.43 7.60 7.94
N SER A 22 -10.14 7.89 7.80
CA SER A 22 -9.14 7.04 7.17
C SER A 22 -7.98 6.83 8.13
N VAL A 23 -7.64 5.60 8.50
CA VAL A 23 -6.46 5.30 9.31
C VAL A 23 -5.49 4.50 8.46
N GLY A 24 -4.29 5.03 8.27
CA GLY A 24 -3.21 4.39 7.53
C GLY A 24 -1.96 4.14 8.37
N TYR A 25 -1.21 3.12 8.00
CA TYR A 25 0.11 2.84 8.53
C TYR A 25 1.08 2.64 7.36
N ASP A 26 2.31 3.10 7.52
CA ASP A 26 3.41 2.93 6.58
C ASP A 26 4.64 2.45 7.36
N TYR A 27 5.02 1.21 7.13
CA TYR A 27 6.14 0.55 7.78
C TYR A 27 7.24 0.35 6.74
N ILE A 28 8.34 1.10 6.87
CA ILE A 28 9.45 1.09 5.92
C ILE A 28 10.62 0.33 6.55
N LEU A 29 10.86 -0.90 6.11
CA LEU A 29 12.08 -1.64 6.38
C LEU A 29 13.12 -1.39 5.28
N ARG A 30 14.36 -1.83 5.52
CA ARG A 30 15.47 -1.70 4.55
C ARG A 30 15.17 -2.35 3.19
N GLN A 31 14.37 -3.42 3.17
CA GLN A 31 14.09 -4.23 1.97
C GLN A 31 12.59 -4.39 1.68
N SER A 32 11.72 -3.90 2.55
CA SER A 32 10.27 -4.10 2.43
C SER A 32 9.54 -2.88 2.94
N ARG A 33 8.44 -2.52 2.29
CA ARG A 33 7.56 -1.42 2.66
C ARG A 33 6.13 -1.94 2.70
N LEU A 34 5.54 -1.92 3.88
CA LEU A 34 4.16 -2.32 4.09
C LEU A 34 3.33 -1.07 4.39
N ARG A 35 2.30 -0.84 3.60
CA ARG A 35 1.28 0.18 3.81
C ARG A 35 -0.07 -0.47 3.99
N GLY A 36 -0.83 0.00 4.95
CA GLY A 36 -2.25 -0.31 5.02
C GLY A 36 -3.05 0.95 5.26
N LYS A 37 -4.31 0.91 4.87
CA LYS A 37 -5.28 1.98 5.05
C LYS A 37 -6.65 1.37 5.30
N ILE A 38 -7.32 1.82 6.33
CA ILE A 38 -8.68 1.43 6.69
C ILE A 38 -9.54 2.68 6.61
N ASP A 39 -10.55 2.65 5.77
CA ASP A 39 -11.51 3.73 5.59
C ASP A 39 -12.83 3.37 6.30
N SER A 40 -13.43 4.35 6.97
CA SER A 40 -14.70 4.21 7.70
C SER A 40 -15.90 3.99 6.78
N ASN A 41 -15.70 4.08 5.47
CA ASN A 41 -16.65 3.72 4.44
C ASN A 41 -16.71 2.20 4.17
N GLY A 42 -16.03 1.39 5.00
CA GLY A 42 -16.01 -0.07 4.88
C GLY A 42 -14.96 -0.61 3.89
N THR A 43 -14.06 0.24 3.40
CA THR A 43 -12.97 -0.15 2.50
C THR A 43 -11.68 -0.29 3.29
N THR A 44 -11.08 -1.48 3.27
CA THR A 44 -9.74 -1.73 3.81
C THR A 44 -8.79 -2.03 2.67
N SER A 45 -7.62 -1.40 2.65
CA SER A 45 -6.58 -1.66 1.67
C SER A 45 -5.25 -1.94 2.34
N ALA A 46 -4.50 -2.87 1.76
CA ALA A 46 -3.16 -3.24 2.16
C ALA A 46 -2.27 -3.30 0.91
N HIS A 47 -1.03 -2.83 1.04
CA HIS A 47 -0.06 -2.73 -0.03
C HIS A 47 1.32 -3.07 0.53
N LEU A 48 1.92 -4.15 0.07
CA LEU A 48 3.23 -4.61 0.46
C LEU A 48 4.14 -4.56 -0.77
N GLU A 49 5.19 -3.75 -0.71
CA GLU A 49 6.29 -3.76 -1.68
C GLU A 49 7.51 -4.41 -1.03
N GLU A 50 7.99 -5.52 -1.58
CA GLU A 50 9.16 -6.23 -1.11
C GLU A 50 10.24 -6.23 -2.20
N ARG A 51 11.37 -5.59 -1.92
CA ARG A 51 12.57 -5.66 -2.76
C ARG A 51 13.41 -6.86 -2.35
N LEU A 52 13.35 -7.91 -3.15
CA LEU A 52 14.20 -9.08 -2.98
C LEU A 52 15.56 -8.85 -3.66
N PRO A 53 16.68 -8.96 -2.93
CA PRO A 53 18.04 -8.85 -3.48
C PRO A 53 18.49 -10.15 -4.19
N ILE A 54 17.58 -10.90 -4.81
CA ILE A 54 17.89 -12.16 -5.49
C ILE A 54 18.05 -11.86 -6.99
N GLY A 55 19.28 -11.97 -7.53
CA GLY A 55 19.58 -11.70 -8.95
C GLY A 55 19.71 -10.21 -9.29
N ASP A 56 19.29 -9.81 -10.51
CA ASP A 56 19.36 -8.41 -11.02
C ASP A 56 18.44 -7.41 -10.27
N GLY A 57 17.66 -7.88 -9.31
CA GLY A 57 16.75 -7.09 -8.49
C GLY A 57 15.30 -7.32 -8.86
N LEU A 58 14.52 -7.85 -7.92
CA LEU A 58 13.08 -8.05 -8.09
C LEU A 58 12.33 -7.28 -7.01
N CYS A 59 11.27 -6.58 -7.40
CA CYS A 59 10.34 -5.99 -6.44
C CYS A 59 8.98 -6.66 -6.57
N CYS A 60 8.64 -7.50 -5.59
CA CYS A 60 7.33 -8.11 -5.46
C CYS A 60 6.38 -7.11 -4.83
N ILE A 61 5.17 -7.01 -5.38
CA ILE A 61 4.14 -6.09 -4.94
C ILE A 61 2.86 -6.85 -4.73
N LEU A 62 2.37 -6.85 -3.50
CA LEU A 62 1.10 -7.43 -3.12
C LEU A 62 0.17 -6.28 -2.75
N SER A 63 -0.98 -6.20 -3.39
CA SER A 63 -2.02 -5.23 -3.06
C SER A 63 -3.32 -5.95 -2.83
N ALA A 64 -4.00 -5.65 -1.74
CA ALA A 64 -5.32 -6.15 -1.44
C ALA A 64 -6.22 -4.96 -1.10
N GLN A 65 -7.42 -4.95 -1.64
CA GLN A 65 -8.47 -4.04 -1.23
C GLN A 65 -9.74 -4.85 -1.00
N VAL A 66 -10.35 -4.62 0.15
CA VAL A 66 -11.54 -5.28 0.63
C VAL A 66 -12.59 -4.22 0.82
N ASP A 67 -13.66 -4.30 0.04
CA ASP A 67 -14.85 -3.47 0.20
C ASP A 67 -15.93 -4.31 0.90
N HIS A 68 -16.11 -4.08 2.20
CA HIS A 68 -17.11 -4.79 2.99
C HIS A 68 -18.55 -4.37 2.64
N LEU A 69 -18.73 -3.16 2.10
CA LEU A 69 -20.05 -2.62 1.78
C LEU A 69 -20.58 -3.27 0.50
N LYS A 70 -19.73 -3.42 -0.51
CA LYS A 70 -20.07 -4.07 -1.80
C LYS A 70 -19.80 -5.58 -1.81
N LYS A 71 -19.16 -6.11 -0.76
CA LYS A 71 -18.63 -7.48 -0.70
C LYS A 71 -17.71 -7.80 -1.88
N ASP A 72 -16.94 -6.81 -2.32
CA ASP A 72 -16.01 -6.93 -3.44
C ASP A 72 -14.58 -7.04 -2.88
N TYR A 73 -13.83 -8.02 -3.37
CA TYR A 73 -12.49 -8.31 -2.89
C TYR A 73 -11.52 -8.27 -4.05
N LYS A 74 -10.67 -7.24 -4.07
CA LYS A 74 -9.69 -7.01 -5.13
C LYS A 74 -8.31 -7.34 -4.61
N PHE A 75 -7.79 -8.48 -5.04
CA PHE A 75 -6.41 -8.87 -4.78
C PHE A 75 -5.61 -8.70 -6.05
N GLY A 76 -4.41 -8.13 -5.92
CA GLY A 76 -3.46 -7.91 -7.00
C GLY A 76 -2.08 -8.32 -6.55
N PHE A 77 -1.35 -8.99 -7.43
CA PHE A 77 0.06 -9.29 -7.26
C PHE A 77 0.80 -8.83 -8.51
N GLY A 78 1.96 -8.22 -8.31
CA GLY A 78 2.83 -7.76 -9.38
C GLY A 78 4.28 -8.06 -9.04
N VAL A 79 5.08 -8.27 -10.08
CA VAL A 79 6.52 -8.37 -9.96
C VAL A 79 7.12 -7.33 -10.89
N LYS A 80 7.90 -6.41 -10.33
CA LYS A 80 8.72 -5.49 -11.11
C LYS A 80 10.09 -6.13 -11.29
N LEU A 81 10.46 -6.35 -12.54
CA LEU A 81 11.83 -6.67 -12.91
C LEU A 81 12.63 -5.36 -12.85
N VAL A 82 13.59 -5.28 -11.94
CA VAL A 82 14.62 -4.25 -12.01
C VAL A 82 15.75 -4.91 -12.78
N THR A 83 16.00 -4.48 -14.01
CA THR A 83 17.13 -4.97 -14.80
C THR A 83 18.11 -3.82 -14.98
N GLY A 84 19.32 -4.00 -14.44
CA GLY A 84 20.40 -3.05 -14.58
C GLY A 84 21.11 -3.19 -15.93
N TYR A 85 20.44 -2.87 -17.04
CA TYR A 85 21.13 -2.62 -18.31
C TYR A 85 21.30 -1.12 -18.52
N GLY A 86 22.25 -0.56 -17.78
CA GLY A 86 22.89 0.71 -18.09
C GLY A 86 24.36 0.43 -18.35
N THR A 87 24.70 0.07 -19.58
CA THR A 87 26.08 0.14 -20.08
C THR A 87 26.56 1.57 -19.85
N GLU A 88 27.52 1.75 -18.96
CA GLU A 88 28.34 2.95 -18.93
C GLU A 88 29.00 3.07 -20.31
N VAL A 89 28.62 4.11 -21.06
CA VAL A 89 29.34 4.57 -22.26
C VAL A 89 30.50 5.46 -21.86
#